data_AF-A0A7J2SNS7-F1
#
_entry.id   AF-A0A7J2SNS7-F1
#
_cell.length_a   1.000
_cell.length_b   1.000
_cell.length_c   1.000
_cell.angle_alpha   90.00
_cell.angle_beta   90.00
_cell.angle_gamma   90.00
#
_symmetry.space_group_name_H-M   'P 1'
#
loop_
_entity.id
_entity.type
_entity.pdbx_description
1 polymer ?
#
loop_
_entity_poly.entity_id
_entity_poly.type
_entity_poly.pdbx_seq_one_letter_code
_entity_poly.pdbx_strand_id
1 'polypeptide(L)'
;TSSFGLGNLVIGVYTDLGSSTTENRIAYVSLSPDKVSRNGGWVHVEFTKILNYDKTYYIVVYQDGGNERSYYKWYYGNGDPYNRGVSYSTDTYPWDWEEDSGKDFCFRTYGESTGDEPDGVVERWAVLVGVLENQWGEITYYADEDVYDMRDVLVHHGWQSDHIKTLVSPRRASIRSAIKWLDSMDDGDDIIVLVVRAHGGIDVNNGKGGITAYDGVFYYYQMDELLDECDAEGIFVLIHSCKSGSAIPDMAQEGRVILTSCTRYQPSYWDDEMTSGMFMYFFLDETGIWSSRHG
;
A
#
# COMPACT_ATOMS: atom_id res chain seq x y z
N THR A 1 26.37 -3.51 47.99
CA THR A 1 25.46 -4.50 47.40
C THR A 1 24.55 -3.76 46.44
N SER A 2 24.85 -3.85 45.13
CA SER A 2 24.07 -3.17 44.09
C SER A 2 22.63 -3.68 44.13
N SER A 3 21.67 -2.76 44.15
CA SER A 3 20.25 -3.08 44.05
C SER A 3 20.00 -3.80 42.73
N PHE A 4 19.88 -5.13 42.77
CA PHE A 4 19.37 -5.92 41.64
C PHE A 4 17.88 -5.62 41.53
N GLY A 5 17.55 -4.55 40.81
CA GLY A 5 16.21 -4.02 40.65
C GLY A 5 15.35 -4.89 39.74
N LEU A 6 14.05 -4.90 40.03
CA LEU A 6 13.02 -5.33 39.09
C LEU A 6 13.19 -4.55 37.78
N GLY A 7 13.22 -5.24 36.64
CA GLY A 7 13.34 -4.62 35.32
C GLY A 7 12.06 -3.85 34.95
N ASN A 8 12.11 -3.09 33.86
CA ASN A 8 10.91 -2.50 33.29
C ASN A 8 10.03 -3.59 32.69
N LEU A 9 8.73 -3.33 32.72
CA LEU A 9 7.75 -4.09 31.97
C LEU A 9 7.69 -3.51 30.55
N VAL A 10 7.95 -4.34 29.53
CA VAL A 10 7.88 -3.93 28.12
C VAL A 10 6.70 -4.61 27.46
N ILE A 11 5.87 -3.82 26.79
CA ILE A 11 4.72 -4.28 26.00
C ILE A 11 4.92 -3.72 24.59
N GLY A 12 4.98 -4.58 23.57
CA GLY A 12 5.21 -4.16 22.19
C GLY A 12 4.28 -4.84 21.19
N VAL A 13 4.10 -4.19 20.05
CA VAL A 13 3.39 -4.72 18.89
C VAL A 13 4.42 -5.12 17.83
N TYR A 14 4.27 -6.34 17.31
CA TYR A 14 5.20 -6.95 16.37
C TYR A 14 4.45 -7.44 15.13
N THR A 15 5.08 -7.37 13.96
CA THR A 15 4.55 -7.93 12.71
C THR A 15 4.80 -9.43 12.60
N ASP A 16 5.77 -9.96 13.34
CA ASP A 16 6.07 -11.39 13.41
C ASP A 16 6.83 -11.70 14.72
N LEU A 17 6.74 -12.94 15.19
CA LEU A 17 7.47 -13.42 16.37
C LEU A 17 8.94 -13.68 16.01
N GLY A 18 9.80 -12.71 16.33
CA GLY A 18 11.23 -12.81 16.12
C GLY A 18 11.98 -13.57 17.22
N SER A 19 13.29 -13.70 17.02
CA SER A 19 14.25 -14.33 17.95
C SER A 19 14.81 -13.36 18.99
N SER A 20 14.50 -12.06 18.88
CA SER A 20 15.05 -11.00 19.72
C SER A 20 14.06 -9.88 20.04
N THR A 21 14.39 -9.07 21.06
CA THR A 21 13.52 -8.00 21.58
C THR A 21 13.20 -6.87 20.62
N THR A 22 13.96 -6.69 19.55
CA THR A 22 13.79 -5.57 18.61
C THR A 22 13.38 -6.01 17.22
N GLU A 23 13.57 -7.28 16.88
CA GLU A 23 13.20 -7.84 15.59
C GLU A 23 11.68 -7.74 15.40
N ASN A 24 11.24 -7.30 14.21
CA ASN A 24 9.82 -7.18 13.83
C ASN A 24 8.95 -6.25 14.71
N ARG A 25 9.54 -5.52 15.65
CA ARG A 25 8.81 -4.62 16.56
C ARG A 25 8.45 -3.31 15.85
N ILE A 26 7.17 -2.99 15.80
CA ILE A 26 6.66 -1.77 15.15
C ILE A 26 6.21 -0.68 16.13
N ALA A 27 5.89 -1.05 17.37
CA ALA A 27 5.58 -0.10 18.44
C ALA A 27 5.88 -0.73 19.80
N TYR A 28 6.22 0.07 20.82
CA TYR A 28 6.38 -0.44 22.19
C TYR A 28 6.23 0.64 23.24
N VAL A 29 5.87 0.20 24.45
CA VAL A 29 5.89 0.98 25.68
C VAL A 29 6.75 0.24 26.71
N SER A 30 7.59 1.00 27.43
CA SER A 30 8.38 0.49 28.55
C SER A 30 7.94 1.21 29.82
N LEU A 31 7.50 0.45 30.82
CA LEU A 31 7.00 0.94 32.09
C LEU A 31 8.00 0.60 33.20
N SER A 32 8.47 1.61 33.91
CA SER A 32 9.32 1.39 35.08
C SER A 32 8.53 0.74 36.23
N PRO A 33 9.20 0.02 37.16
CA PRO A 33 8.53 -0.68 38.26
C PRO A 33 7.56 0.15 39.11
N ASP A 34 7.78 1.46 39.25
CA ASP A 34 6.93 2.39 39.99
C ASP A 34 5.61 2.72 39.25
N LYS A 35 5.52 2.43 37.95
CA LYS A 35 4.32 2.59 37.14
C LYS A 35 3.40 1.37 37.17
N VAL A 36 3.86 0.25 37.74
CA VAL A 36 3.10 -1.00 37.83
C VAL A 36 2.62 -1.20 39.27
N SER A 37 1.31 -1.35 39.46
CA SER A 37 0.71 -1.57 40.78
C SER A 37 1.23 -2.85 41.43
N ARG A 38 1.71 -2.75 42.68
CA ARG A 38 2.12 -3.91 43.49
C ARG A 38 0.95 -4.73 44.03
N ASN A 39 -0.26 -4.17 44.00
CA ASN A 39 -1.47 -4.85 44.48
C ASN A 39 -2.16 -5.67 43.38
N GLY A 40 -1.55 -5.74 42.19
CA GLY A 40 -2.20 -6.24 40.97
C GLY A 40 -3.15 -5.22 40.36
N GLY A 41 -3.61 -5.52 39.14
CA GLY A 41 -4.52 -4.68 38.37
C GLY A 41 -4.22 -4.70 36.88
N TRP A 42 -5.04 -3.97 36.11
CA TRP A 42 -4.83 -3.76 34.69
C TRP A 42 -3.67 -2.79 34.45
N VAL A 43 -2.82 -3.10 33.47
CA VAL A 43 -1.83 -2.19 32.92
C VAL A 43 -2.40 -1.61 31.64
N HIS A 44 -2.42 -0.29 31.55
CA HIS A 44 -2.92 0.43 30.37
C HIS A 44 -1.74 0.99 29.59
N VAL A 45 -1.70 0.71 28.30
CA VAL A 45 -0.72 1.26 27.36
C VAL A 45 -1.44 1.74 26.11
N GLU A 46 -0.84 2.73 25.46
CA GLU A 46 -1.35 3.33 24.23
C GLU A 46 -0.25 3.25 23.17
N PHE A 47 -0.62 2.86 21.96
CA PHE A 47 0.27 2.83 20.82
C PHE A 47 -0.26 3.81 19.78
N THR A 48 0.59 4.73 19.32
CA THR A 48 0.23 5.71 18.28
C THR A 48 0.45 5.15 16.87
N LYS A 49 0.40 3.82 16.69
CA LYS A 49 0.72 3.15 15.44
C LYS A 49 -0.59 2.68 14.79
N ILE A 50 -0.85 3.17 13.58
CA ILE A 50 -1.91 2.65 12.72
C ILE A 50 -1.51 1.22 12.31
N LEU A 51 -2.46 0.30 12.47
CA LEU A 51 -2.33 -1.11 12.11
C LEU A 51 -3.26 -1.37 10.93
N ASN A 52 -2.80 -2.18 9.98
CA ASN A 52 -3.60 -2.49 8.81
C ASN A 52 -4.64 -3.55 9.18
N TYR A 53 -5.84 -3.43 8.63
CA TYR A 53 -6.83 -4.48 8.70
C TYR A 53 -6.32 -5.74 7.95
N ASP A 54 -6.83 -6.91 8.33
CA ASP A 54 -6.45 -8.23 7.80
C ASP A 54 -4.97 -8.66 7.93
N LYS A 55 -4.19 -8.00 8.78
CA LYS A 55 -2.86 -8.49 9.19
C LYS A 55 -2.88 -9.07 10.60
N THR A 56 -2.14 -10.16 10.79
CA THR A 56 -1.85 -10.69 12.11
C THR A 56 -0.73 -9.88 12.75
N TYR A 57 -0.99 -9.40 13.97
CA TYR A 57 0.01 -8.74 14.80
C TYR A 57 0.13 -9.47 16.13
N TYR A 58 1.30 -9.34 16.76
CA TYR A 58 1.60 -9.96 18.04
C TYR A 58 1.78 -8.89 19.11
N ILE A 59 1.06 -9.01 20.21
CA ILE A 59 1.32 -8.25 21.43
C ILE A 59 2.31 -9.07 22.25
N VAL A 60 3.57 -8.63 22.28
CA VAL A 60 4.63 -9.30 23.02
C VAL A 60 4.87 -8.56 24.33
N VAL A 61 4.87 -9.31 25.44
CA VAL A 61 5.09 -8.76 26.76
C VAL A 61 6.23 -9.46 27.47
N TYR A 62 7.20 -8.68 27.95
CA TYR A 62 8.40 -9.22 28.61
C TYR A 62 8.95 -8.23 29.65
N GLN A 63 9.92 -8.69 30.43
CA GLN A 63 10.64 -7.86 31.40
C GLN A 63 12.10 -7.69 30.95
N ASP A 64 12.61 -6.45 30.93
CA ASP A 64 14.01 -6.17 30.54
C ASP A 64 15.00 -6.24 31.73
N GLY A 65 15.02 -7.38 32.40
CA GLY A 65 15.95 -7.66 33.50
C GLY A 65 15.26 -8.36 34.67
N GLY A 66 15.79 -8.17 35.88
CA GLY A 66 15.33 -8.89 37.08
C GLY A 66 15.85 -10.32 37.16
N ASN A 67 15.15 -11.17 37.93
CA ASN A 67 15.56 -12.54 38.24
C ASN A 67 14.39 -13.34 38.85
N GLU A 68 14.65 -14.60 39.20
CA GLU A 68 13.73 -15.52 39.89
C GLU A 68 13.09 -14.97 41.19
N ARG A 69 13.64 -13.90 41.77
CA ARG A 69 13.10 -13.22 42.97
C ARG A 69 12.51 -11.84 42.68
N SER A 70 12.73 -11.30 41.48
CA SER A 70 12.36 -9.96 41.06
C SER A 70 11.73 -10.03 39.66
N TYR A 71 10.45 -10.42 39.63
CA TYR A 71 9.68 -10.66 38.42
C TYR A 71 8.26 -10.10 38.52
N TYR A 72 7.65 -9.79 37.38
CA TYR A 72 6.21 -9.53 37.28
C TYR A 72 5.43 -10.84 37.25
N LYS A 73 4.26 -10.84 37.91
CA LYS A 73 3.26 -11.91 37.79
C LYS A 73 2.14 -11.46 36.87
N TRP A 74 1.77 -12.35 35.98
CA TRP A 74 0.80 -12.13 34.92
C TRP A 74 -0.37 -13.06 35.17
N TYR A 75 -1.59 -12.58 34.96
CA TYR A 75 -2.78 -13.41 35.00
C TYR A 75 -3.17 -13.78 33.57
N TYR A 76 -3.53 -15.04 33.37
CA TYR A 76 -3.99 -15.59 32.10
C TYR A 76 -5.40 -16.15 32.26
N GLY A 77 -6.14 -16.22 31.15
CA GLY A 77 -7.38 -16.98 31.03
C GLY A 77 -7.10 -18.42 30.65
N ASN A 78 -8.07 -19.32 30.90
CA ASN A 78 -7.99 -20.72 30.44
C ASN A 78 -8.53 -20.83 29.01
N GLY A 79 -7.89 -21.66 28.20
CA GLY A 79 -8.21 -21.84 26.79
C GLY A 79 -7.88 -20.60 25.95
N ASP A 80 -8.46 -20.55 24.75
CA ASP A 80 -8.35 -19.43 23.83
C ASP A 80 -9.62 -18.55 23.91
N PRO A 81 -9.55 -17.37 24.54
CA PRO A 81 -10.67 -16.44 24.62
C PRO A 81 -10.88 -15.62 23.34
N TYR A 82 -10.00 -15.70 22.34
CA TYR A 82 -10.09 -14.92 21.09
C TYR A 82 -10.18 -15.84 19.88
N ASN A 83 -11.32 -15.85 19.20
CA ASN A 83 -11.59 -16.73 18.05
C ASN A 83 -10.59 -16.65 16.86
N ARG A 84 -9.76 -15.60 16.79
CA ARG A 84 -8.70 -15.39 15.79
C ARG A 84 -7.33 -15.13 16.42
N GLY A 85 -7.19 -15.41 17.72
CA GLY A 85 -5.95 -15.25 18.48
C GLY A 85 -5.31 -16.60 18.76
N VAL A 86 -4.04 -16.56 19.16
CA VAL A 86 -3.30 -17.73 19.67
C VAL A 86 -2.30 -17.18 20.69
N SER A 87 -2.14 -17.89 21.81
CA SER A 87 -1.12 -17.53 22.79
C SER A 87 0.21 -18.20 22.47
N TYR A 88 1.29 -17.47 22.66
CA TYR A 88 2.65 -17.99 22.57
C TYR A 88 3.41 -17.65 23.85
N SER A 89 4.28 -18.55 24.30
CA SER A 89 5.17 -18.29 25.43
C SER A 89 6.54 -18.91 25.23
N THR A 90 7.55 -18.31 25.85
CA THR A 90 8.91 -18.84 25.89
C THR A 90 9.55 -18.48 27.22
N ASP A 91 10.39 -19.37 27.76
CA ASP A 91 11.19 -19.14 28.96
C ASP A 91 12.70 -19.04 28.65
N THR A 92 13.06 -19.05 27.36
CA THR A 92 14.45 -19.01 26.90
C THR A 92 14.80 -17.74 26.12
N TYR A 93 16.09 -17.41 26.09
CA TYR A 93 16.66 -16.38 25.22
C TYR A 93 17.86 -16.96 24.44
N PRO A 94 17.96 -16.81 23.10
CA PRO A 94 17.02 -16.14 22.19
C PRO A 94 15.64 -16.78 22.22
N TRP A 95 14.62 -16.02 21.81
CA TRP A 95 13.23 -16.44 21.94
C TRP A 95 12.93 -17.62 21.02
N ASP A 96 12.37 -18.67 21.59
CA ASP A 96 11.83 -19.84 20.90
C ASP A 96 10.37 -19.97 21.29
N TRP A 97 9.48 -19.43 20.46
CA TRP A 97 8.07 -19.26 20.78
C TRP A 97 7.31 -20.57 20.63
N GLU A 98 6.69 -21.02 21.72
CA GLU A 98 5.81 -22.19 21.70
C GLU A 98 4.35 -21.75 21.82
N GLU A 99 3.52 -22.24 20.90
CA GLU A 99 2.07 -22.08 20.96
C GLU A 99 1.50 -22.77 22.21
N ASP A 100 0.62 -22.08 22.94
CA ASP A 100 -0.09 -22.64 24.08
C ASP A 100 -1.60 -22.42 23.92
N SER A 101 -2.31 -23.50 23.61
CA SER A 101 -3.77 -23.53 23.46
C SER A 101 -4.52 -23.67 24.79
N GLY A 102 -3.82 -23.90 25.90
CA GLY A 102 -4.40 -24.12 27.22
C GLY A 102 -4.56 -22.84 28.04
N LYS A 103 -3.85 -21.77 27.69
CA LYS A 103 -3.88 -20.47 28.37
C LYS A 103 -3.81 -19.34 27.35
N ASP A 104 -4.29 -18.16 27.71
CA ASP A 104 -4.02 -16.95 26.93
C ASP A 104 -3.96 -15.69 27.81
N PHE A 105 -3.24 -14.68 27.34
CA PHE A 105 -3.22 -13.35 27.94
C PHE A 105 -4.59 -12.69 27.84
N CYS A 106 -5.10 -12.27 28.99
CA CYS A 106 -6.27 -11.40 29.02
C CYS A 106 -5.82 -9.97 28.70
N PHE A 107 -6.10 -9.48 27.51
CA PHE A 107 -5.98 -8.08 27.13
C PHE A 107 -7.36 -7.52 26.79
N ARG A 108 -7.46 -6.19 26.84
CA ARG A 108 -8.59 -5.45 26.29
C ARG A 108 -8.00 -4.46 25.31
N THR A 109 -8.29 -4.65 24.04
CA THR A 109 -7.92 -3.72 22.99
C THR A 109 -9.06 -2.74 22.78
N TYR A 110 -8.69 -1.48 22.62
CA TYR A 110 -9.59 -0.41 22.20
C TYR A 110 -8.89 0.27 21.03
N GLY A 111 -9.63 0.51 19.96
CA GLY A 111 -9.15 1.19 18.76
C GLY A 111 -10.30 1.98 18.15
N GLU A 112 -9.97 3.03 17.42
CA GLU A 112 -10.93 3.79 16.62
C GLU A 112 -10.68 3.43 15.16
N SER A 113 -11.76 3.19 14.43
CA SER A 113 -11.71 3.02 12.98
C SER A 113 -11.20 4.30 12.32
N THR A 114 -10.32 4.19 11.33
CA THR A 114 -9.89 5.36 10.55
C THR A 114 -11.01 5.81 9.61
N GLY A 115 -11.86 4.89 9.19
CA GLY A 115 -12.85 5.08 8.15
C GLY A 115 -12.46 4.42 6.83
N ASP A 116 -11.22 3.93 6.72
CA ASP A 116 -10.65 3.29 5.51
C ASP A 116 -10.73 1.76 5.62
N GLU A 117 -11.31 1.23 6.70
CA GLU A 117 -11.55 -0.20 6.84
C GLU A 117 -12.57 -0.70 5.81
N PRO A 118 -12.39 -1.93 5.27
CA PRO A 118 -13.32 -2.53 4.32
C PRO A 118 -14.76 -2.48 4.81
N ASP A 119 -15.65 -1.89 4.02
CA ASP A 119 -17.08 -1.86 4.34
C ASP A 119 -17.83 -3.10 3.81
N GLY A 120 -17.17 -3.90 2.95
CA GLY A 120 -17.68 -5.11 2.33
C GLY A 120 -18.40 -4.87 1.00
N VAL A 121 -18.31 -3.66 0.45
CA VAL A 121 -18.83 -3.24 -0.85
C VAL A 121 -17.67 -2.83 -1.75
N VAL A 122 -17.17 -3.78 -2.55
CA VAL A 122 -16.13 -3.51 -3.55
C VAL A 122 -16.58 -2.50 -4.62
N GLU A 123 -16.02 -1.31 -4.57
CA GLU A 123 -16.09 -0.25 -5.56
C GLU A 123 -14.83 -0.25 -6.46
N ARG A 124 -14.89 0.53 -7.54
CA ARG A 124 -13.84 0.56 -8.56
C ARG A 124 -13.56 1.99 -8.99
N TRP A 125 -12.38 2.49 -8.68
CA TRP A 125 -11.99 3.90 -8.88
C TRP A 125 -10.87 4.05 -9.89
N ALA A 126 -10.98 5.00 -10.82
CA ALA A 126 -9.98 5.18 -11.87
C ALA A 126 -9.54 6.63 -12.07
N VAL A 127 -8.24 6.80 -12.34
CA VAL A 127 -7.66 8.02 -12.87
C VAL A 127 -7.02 7.72 -14.22
N LEU A 128 -7.48 8.41 -15.26
CA LEU A 128 -7.03 8.25 -16.64
C LEU A 128 -6.36 9.55 -17.09
N VAL A 129 -5.09 9.49 -17.47
CA VAL A 129 -4.25 10.66 -17.78
C VAL A 129 -3.76 10.59 -19.21
N GLY A 130 -4.29 11.47 -20.07
CA GLY A 130 -3.83 11.66 -21.45
C GLY A 130 -3.09 12.98 -21.57
N VAL A 131 -1.80 12.98 -21.87
CA VAL A 131 -1.02 14.21 -22.12
C VAL A 131 -0.86 14.41 -23.63
N LEU A 132 -1.89 14.98 -24.26
CA LEU A 132 -1.87 15.32 -25.68
C LEU A 132 -0.76 16.30 -26.00
N GLU A 133 -0.72 17.45 -25.33
CA GLU A 133 0.35 18.45 -25.41
C GLU A 133 1.11 18.54 -24.08
N ASN A 134 2.44 18.46 -24.13
CA ASN A 134 3.32 18.59 -22.95
C ASN A 134 3.92 20.01 -22.79
N GLN A 135 4.75 20.21 -21.76
CA GLN A 135 5.40 21.50 -21.46
C GLN A 135 6.24 22.13 -22.59
N TRP A 136 6.64 21.36 -23.59
CA TRP A 136 7.42 21.84 -24.73
C TRP A 136 6.57 22.06 -25.98
N GLY A 137 5.25 21.86 -25.88
CA GLY A 137 4.32 21.89 -27.01
C GLY A 137 4.42 20.65 -27.90
N GLU A 138 5.05 19.57 -27.42
CA GLU A 138 5.12 18.31 -28.16
C GLU A 138 3.81 17.55 -28.05
N ILE A 139 3.39 16.98 -29.18
CA ILE A 139 2.12 16.25 -29.28
C ILE A 139 2.37 14.75 -29.09
N THR A 140 1.64 14.15 -28.14
CA THR A 140 1.44 12.70 -28.01
C THR A 140 0.14 12.36 -28.74
N TYR A 141 0.25 11.93 -29.99
CA TYR A 141 -0.94 11.62 -30.80
C TYR A 141 -1.85 10.59 -30.11
N TYR A 142 -3.15 10.86 -30.21
CA TYR A 142 -4.25 10.06 -29.67
C TYR A 142 -4.34 9.99 -28.14
N ALA A 143 -3.57 10.81 -27.41
CA ALA A 143 -3.48 10.64 -25.97
C ALA A 143 -4.78 10.98 -25.22
N ASP A 144 -5.56 11.93 -25.72
CA ASP A 144 -6.88 12.26 -25.21
C ASP A 144 -7.94 11.25 -25.65
N GLU A 145 -7.95 10.84 -26.92
CA GLU A 145 -8.84 9.79 -27.40
C GLU A 145 -8.61 8.47 -26.63
N ASP A 146 -7.36 8.03 -26.47
CA ASP A 146 -7.00 6.80 -25.76
C ASP A 146 -7.60 6.76 -24.32
N VAL A 147 -7.61 7.90 -23.61
CA VAL A 147 -8.16 7.95 -22.25
C VAL A 147 -9.67 8.14 -22.19
N TYR A 148 -10.28 8.73 -23.22
CA TYR A 148 -11.74 8.73 -23.34
C TYR A 148 -12.27 7.35 -23.71
N ASP A 149 -11.62 6.66 -24.64
CA ASP A 149 -11.97 5.30 -25.03
C ASP A 149 -11.78 4.34 -23.84
N MET A 150 -10.70 4.48 -23.07
CA MET A 150 -10.50 3.70 -21.84
C MET A 150 -11.63 3.92 -20.83
N ARG A 151 -12.07 5.17 -20.62
CA ARG A 151 -13.21 5.47 -19.75
C ARG A 151 -14.45 4.73 -20.23
N ASP A 152 -14.73 4.81 -21.53
CA ASP A 152 -15.94 4.24 -22.10
C ASP A 152 -15.94 2.71 -22.01
N VAL A 153 -14.78 2.06 -22.21
CA VAL A 153 -14.57 0.62 -21.98
C VAL A 153 -14.81 0.25 -20.51
N LEU A 154 -14.24 1.00 -19.55
CA LEU A 154 -14.45 0.75 -18.12
C LEU A 154 -15.94 0.86 -17.75
N VAL A 155 -16.62 1.92 -18.21
CA VAL A 155 -18.06 2.12 -17.96
C VAL A 155 -18.89 1.00 -18.60
N HIS A 156 -18.56 0.58 -19.83
CA HIS A 156 -19.22 -0.55 -20.48
C HIS A 156 -19.06 -1.84 -19.68
N HIS A 157 -17.92 -2.03 -19.02
CA HIS A 157 -17.66 -3.15 -18.12
C HIS A 157 -18.12 -2.93 -16.67
N GLY A 158 -19.05 -1.99 -16.44
CA GLY A 158 -19.76 -1.86 -15.18
C GLY A 158 -19.07 -0.98 -14.14
N TRP A 159 -18.05 -0.21 -14.53
CA TRP A 159 -17.53 0.86 -13.68
C TRP A 159 -18.49 2.05 -13.66
N GLN A 160 -18.60 2.71 -12.50
CA GLN A 160 -19.46 3.88 -12.37
C GLN A 160 -18.74 5.10 -12.96
N SER A 161 -19.43 5.90 -13.79
CA SER A 161 -18.80 7.00 -14.51
C SER A 161 -18.26 8.12 -13.60
N ASP A 162 -18.90 8.33 -12.45
CA ASP A 162 -18.46 9.27 -11.41
C ASP A 162 -17.31 8.73 -10.54
N HIS A 163 -16.96 7.45 -10.70
CA HIS A 163 -15.77 6.84 -10.11
C HIS A 163 -14.55 6.94 -11.03
N ILE A 164 -14.64 7.69 -12.14
CA ILE A 164 -13.56 7.83 -13.12
C ILE A 164 -13.23 9.30 -13.32
N LYS A 165 -11.97 9.68 -13.06
CA LYS A 165 -11.41 10.98 -13.44
C LYS A 165 -10.56 10.88 -14.69
N THR A 166 -11.03 11.48 -15.78
CA THR A 166 -10.25 11.63 -17.02
C THR A 166 -9.61 13.02 -17.06
N LEU A 167 -8.29 13.07 -17.24
CA LEU A 167 -7.48 14.28 -17.33
C LEU A 167 -6.81 14.37 -18.70
N VAL A 168 -7.02 15.48 -19.42
CA VAL A 168 -6.38 15.77 -20.71
C VAL A 168 -5.42 16.94 -20.58
N SER A 169 -4.17 16.73 -21.02
CA SER A 169 -3.03 17.64 -20.85
C SER A 169 -2.94 18.27 -19.46
N PRO A 170 -3.00 17.47 -18.38
CA PRO A 170 -2.97 18.03 -17.03
C PRO A 170 -1.60 18.61 -16.68
N ARG A 171 -1.63 19.56 -15.76
CA ARG A 171 -0.46 19.94 -14.96
C ARG A 171 -0.16 18.86 -13.92
N ARG A 172 1.08 18.78 -13.44
CA ARG A 172 1.50 17.83 -12.40
C ARG A 172 0.66 17.93 -11.13
N ALA A 173 0.28 19.14 -10.75
CA ALA A 173 -0.59 19.36 -9.59
C ALA A 173 -1.97 18.69 -9.77
N SER A 174 -2.53 18.72 -10.98
CA SER A 174 -3.81 18.07 -11.28
C SER A 174 -3.70 16.55 -11.24
N ILE A 175 -2.59 15.98 -11.73
CA ILE A 175 -2.34 14.53 -11.63
C ILE A 175 -2.25 14.13 -10.15
N ARG A 176 -1.46 14.86 -9.35
CA ARG A 176 -1.34 14.62 -7.91
C ARG A 176 -2.69 14.69 -7.20
N SER A 177 -3.49 15.72 -7.47
CA SER A 177 -4.82 15.85 -6.87
C SER A 177 -5.81 14.77 -7.30
N ALA A 178 -5.64 14.20 -8.50
CA ALA A 178 -6.47 13.09 -8.94
C ALA A 178 -6.06 11.77 -8.26
N ILE A 179 -4.76 11.50 -8.10
CA ILE A 179 -4.30 10.31 -7.38
C ILE A 179 -4.67 10.40 -5.89
N LYS A 180 -4.47 11.55 -5.24
CA LYS A 180 -4.97 11.78 -3.86
C LYS A 180 -6.49 11.74 -3.72
N TRP A 181 -7.21 11.84 -4.83
CA TRP A 181 -8.64 11.61 -4.79
C TRP A 181 -8.97 10.13 -4.80
N LEU A 182 -8.15 9.28 -5.43
CA LEU A 182 -8.34 7.82 -5.29
C LEU A 182 -8.27 7.44 -3.81
N ASP A 183 -7.17 7.82 -3.15
CA ASP A 183 -6.94 7.70 -1.69
C ASP A 183 -8.10 8.18 -0.80
N SER A 184 -8.82 9.22 -1.24
CA SER A 184 -9.94 9.76 -0.45
C SER A 184 -11.27 9.04 -0.67
N MET A 185 -11.31 8.10 -1.62
CA MET A 185 -12.51 7.41 -2.05
C MET A 185 -12.39 5.90 -1.89
N ASP A 186 -11.19 5.32 -1.98
CA ASP A 186 -11.00 3.89 -1.75
C ASP A 186 -11.13 3.57 -0.27
N ASP A 187 -11.65 2.38 0.00
CA ASP A 187 -11.47 1.70 1.26
C ASP A 187 -10.70 0.40 1.04
N GLY A 188 -10.49 -0.33 2.13
CA GLY A 188 -9.66 -1.50 2.13
C GLY A 188 -10.08 -2.68 1.23
N ASP A 189 -11.30 -2.69 0.66
CA ASP A 189 -11.73 -3.72 -0.30
C ASP A 189 -11.93 -3.20 -1.73
N ASP A 190 -11.53 -1.96 -2.01
CA ASP A 190 -11.68 -1.33 -3.31
C ASP A 190 -10.57 -1.68 -4.32
N ILE A 191 -10.86 -1.42 -5.60
CA ILE A 191 -9.91 -1.60 -6.70
C ILE A 191 -9.61 -0.26 -7.37
N ILE A 192 -8.32 0.06 -7.51
CA ILE A 192 -7.84 1.26 -8.18
C ILE A 192 -7.24 0.95 -9.55
N VAL A 193 -7.54 1.82 -10.53
CA VAL A 193 -6.90 1.85 -11.86
C VAL A 193 -6.24 3.21 -12.12
N LEU A 194 -4.95 3.21 -12.44
CA LEU A 194 -4.23 4.36 -12.98
C LEU A 194 -3.78 4.07 -14.41
N VAL A 195 -4.26 4.84 -15.38
CA VAL A 195 -3.86 4.73 -16.79
C VAL A 195 -3.20 6.03 -17.24
N VAL A 196 -2.05 5.92 -17.91
CA VAL A 196 -1.26 7.06 -18.35
C VAL A 196 -0.83 6.91 -19.81
N ARG A 197 -1.22 7.88 -20.65
CA ARG A 197 -0.78 8.06 -22.03
C ARG A 197 -0.04 9.38 -22.18
N ALA A 198 1.26 9.34 -22.43
CA ALA A 198 2.06 10.55 -22.53
C ALA A 198 3.40 10.28 -23.24
N HIS A 199 4.08 11.35 -23.65
CA HIS A 199 5.53 11.31 -23.79
C HIS A 199 6.19 10.97 -22.44
N GLY A 200 7.33 10.29 -22.53
CA GLY A 200 8.07 9.81 -21.37
C GLY A 200 9.54 9.62 -21.67
N GLY A 201 10.33 9.54 -20.61
CA GLY A 201 11.78 9.43 -20.74
C GLY A 201 12.46 9.07 -19.43
N ILE A 202 13.79 8.97 -19.51
CA ILE A 202 14.65 8.86 -18.34
C ILE A 202 15.44 10.15 -18.25
N ASP A 203 15.35 10.80 -17.10
CA ASP A 203 16.14 11.99 -16.82
C ASP A 203 17.62 11.62 -16.71
N VAL A 204 18.44 12.25 -17.53
CA VAL A 204 19.88 11.97 -17.66
C VAL A 204 20.67 12.35 -16.41
N ASN A 205 20.14 13.23 -15.56
CA ASN A 205 20.85 13.73 -14.38
C ASN A 205 20.70 12.81 -13.17
N ASN A 206 19.55 12.14 -13.04
CA ASN A 206 19.24 11.31 -11.87
C ASN A 206 18.87 9.86 -12.22
N GLY A 207 18.77 9.52 -13.51
CA GLY A 207 18.45 8.17 -14.00
C GLY A 207 17.00 7.73 -13.74
N LYS A 208 16.11 8.64 -13.30
CA LYS A 208 14.72 8.35 -12.96
C LYS A 208 13.79 8.48 -14.17
N GLY A 209 12.83 7.56 -14.24
CA GLY A 209 11.80 7.56 -15.27
C GLY A 209 10.66 8.51 -14.92
N GLY A 210 9.99 9.04 -15.94
CA GLY A 210 8.76 9.80 -15.75
C GLY A 210 8.03 10.09 -17.05
N ILE A 211 6.85 10.69 -16.90
CA ILE A 211 6.08 11.28 -18.00
C ILE A 211 6.29 12.78 -18.06
N THR A 212 6.05 13.36 -19.22
CA THR A 212 6.12 14.81 -19.41
C THR A 212 4.70 15.37 -19.42
N ALA A 213 4.30 15.99 -18.31
CA ALA A 213 3.02 16.69 -18.17
C ALA A 213 3.07 18.07 -18.82
N TYR A 214 1.97 18.83 -18.73
CA TYR A 214 1.85 20.17 -19.32
C TYR A 214 2.84 21.20 -18.74
N ASP A 215 3.31 21.01 -17.50
CA ASP A 215 4.14 21.97 -16.77
C ASP A 215 5.42 21.34 -16.16
N GLY A 216 5.84 20.18 -16.65
CA GLY A 216 7.05 19.52 -16.14
C GLY A 216 7.06 18.01 -16.28
N VAL A 217 8.19 17.42 -15.89
CA VAL A 217 8.30 15.97 -15.69
C VAL A 217 7.61 15.58 -14.38
N PHE A 218 6.78 14.55 -14.43
CA PHE A 218 6.24 13.87 -13.27
C PHE A 218 6.85 12.47 -13.19
N TYR A 219 7.68 12.24 -12.18
CA TYR A 219 8.47 11.02 -12.07
C TYR A 219 7.63 9.86 -11.51
N TYR A 220 7.97 8.64 -11.89
CA TYR A 220 7.24 7.45 -11.42
C TYR A 220 7.33 7.26 -9.91
N TYR A 221 8.48 7.54 -9.28
CA TYR A 221 8.59 7.51 -7.82
C TYR A 221 7.64 8.51 -7.12
N GLN A 222 7.24 9.60 -7.78
CA GLN A 222 6.28 10.54 -7.21
C GLN A 222 4.83 10.06 -7.37
N MET A 223 4.56 9.20 -8.35
CA MET A 223 3.28 8.52 -8.48
C MET A 223 3.21 7.37 -7.47
N ASP A 224 4.31 6.64 -7.31
CA ASP A 224 4.49 5.58 -6.32
C ASP A 224 4.17 6.08 -4.90
N GLU A 225 4.84 7.15 -4.46
CA GLU A 225 4.61 7.80 -3.16
C GLU A 225 3.14 8.19 -2.92
N LEU A 226 2.36 8.45 -3.98
CA LEU A 226 0.95 8.80 -3.87
C LEU A 226 0.04 7.57 -3.85
N LEU A 227 0.39 6.54 -4.63
CA LEU A 227 -0.33 5.27 -4.62
C LEU A 227 -0.03 4.45 -3.35
N ASP A 228 1.03 4.79 -2.62
CA ASP A 228 1.36 4.22 -1.30
C ASP A 228 0.46 4.76 -0.18
N GLU A 229 -0.26 5.86 -0.45
CA GLU A 229 -1.26 6.41 0.49
C GLU A 229 -2.56 5.60 0.41
N CYS A 230 -2.93 5.11 -0.79
CA CYS A 230 -4.15 4.32 -1.01
C CYS A 230 -4.18 2.99 -0.25
N ASP A 231 -5.35 2.64 0.27
CA ASP A 231 -5.62 1.43 1.06
C ASP A 231 -6.29 0.29 0.25
N ALA A 232 -6.58 0.52 -1.03
CA ALA A 232 -7.21 -0.43 -1.95
C ALA A 232 -6.61 -1.85 -1.92
N GLU A 233 -7.48 -2.87 -2.03
CA GLU A 233 -7.09 -4.29 -2.12
C GLU A 233 -6.14 -4.54 -3.30
N GLY A 234 -6.35 -3.83 -4.41
CA GLY A 234 -5.54 -3.99 -5.60
C GLY A 234 -5.43 -2.73 -6.45
N ILE A 235 -4.21 -2.44 -6.90
CA ILE A 235 -3.91 -1.29 -7.75
C ILE A 235 -3.39 -1.78 -9.11
N PHE A 236 -4.09 -1.44 -10.18
CA PHE A 236 -3.64 -1.64 -11.55
C PHE A 236 -3.06 -0.36 -12.14
N VAL A 237 -1.85 -0.43 -12.69
CA VAL A 237 -1.16 0.71 -13.32
C VAL A 237 -0.79 0.37 -14.76
N LEU A 238 -1.27 1.15 -15.72
CA LEU A 238 -0.91 1.04 -17.13
C LEU A 238 -0.22 2.31 -17.62
N ILE A 239 1.03 2.17 -18.08
CA ILE A 239 1.84 3.29 -18.56
C ILE A 239 2.22 3.10 -20.02
N HIS A 240 1.62 3.91 -20.88
CA HIS A 240 1.96 3.98 -22.29
C HIS A 240 2.76 5.26 -22.60
N SER A 241 4.07 5.13 -22.46
CA SER A 241 5.03 6.18 -22.77
C SER A 241 6.37 5.60 -23.24
N CYS A 242 7.16 6.41 -23.93
CA CYS A 242 8.54 6.09 -24.23
C CYS A 242 9.30 5.81 -22.93
N LYS A 243 10.13 4.76 -22.91
CA LYS A 243 10.89 4.33 -21.73
C LYS A 243 10.01 3.93 -20.53
N SER A 244 8.71 3.65 -20.72
CA SER A 244 7.76 3.33 -19.64
C SER A 244 8.21 2.18 -18.73
N GLY A 245 8.97 1.19 -19.21
CA GLY A 245 9.58 0.16 -18.37
C GLY A 245 10.56 0.68 -17.29
N SER A 246 10.90 1.97 -17.30
CA SER A 246 11.60 2.63 -16.19
C SER A 246 10.74 2.87 -14.95
N ALA A 247 9.41 2.70 -15.04
CA ALA A 247 8.49 2.79 -13.90
C ALA A 247 8.59 1.59 -12.96
N ILE A 248 8.83 0.40 -13.52
CA ILE A 248 8.79 -0.88 -12.76
C ILE A 248 9.72 -0.85 -11.52
N PRO A 249 11.00 -0.42 -11.62
CA PRO A 249 11.87 -0.41 -10.44
C PRO A 249 11.47 0.60 -9.36
N ASP A 250 10.69 1.63 -9.71
CA ASP A 250 10.21 2.62 -8.76
C ASP A 250 8.85 2.24 -8.16
N MET A 251 8.00 1.49 -8.88
CA MET A 251 6.58 1.29 -8.50
C MET A 251 6.21 -0.14 -8.10
N ALA A 252 7.06 -1.13 -8.41
CA ALA A 252 6.73 -2.55 -8.23
C ALA A 252 6.73 -2.96 -6.75
N GLN A 253 5.57 -3.39 -6.27
CA GLN A 253 5.36 -3.92 -4.93
C GLN A 253 4.15 -4.85 -4.88
N GLU A 254 3.96 -5.49 -3.73
CA GLU A 254 2.79 -6.33 -3.46
C GLU A 254 1.49 -5.51 -3.57
N GLY A 255 0.40 -6.14 -4.01
CA GLY A 255 -0.88 -5.47 -4.25
C GLY A 255 -0.95 -4.66 -5.56
N ARG A 256 0.14 -4.61 -6.36
CA ARG A 256 0.15 -3.85 -7.63
C ARG A 256 0.39 -4.72 -8.87
N VAL A 257 -0.40 -4.47 -9.91
CA VAL A 257 -0.16 -4.97 -11.26
C VAL A 257 0.26 -3.81 -12.15
N ILE A 258 1.45 -3.88 -12.73
CA ILE A 258 2.03 -2.79 -13.53
C ILE A 258 2.31 -3.27 -14.95
N LEU A 259 1.71 -2.59 -15.93
CA LEU A 259 1.92 -2.82 -17.34
C LEU A 259 2.55 -1.59 -18.00
N THR A 260 3.60 -1.83 -18.79
CA THR A 260 4.33 -0.76 -19.49
C THR A 260 4.42 -1.08 -20.97
N SER A 261 4.15 -0.08 -21.83
CA SER A 261 4.14 -0.26 -23.29
C SER A 261 5.48 -0.68 -23.92
N CYS A 262 6.60 -0.45 -23.23
CA CYS A 262 7.92 -0.80 -23.73
C CYS A 262 8.90 -1.05 -22.59
N THR A 263 10.06 -1.64 -22.89
CA THR A 263 11.14 -1.78 -21.90
C THR A 263 11.78 -0.44 -21.57
N ARG A 264 12.55 -0.40 -20.46
CA ARG A 264 13.20 0.81 -19.91
C ARG A 264 13.91 1.68 -20.93
N TYR A 265 14.55 1.10 -21.95
CA TYR A 265 15.35 1.86 -22.92
C TYR A 265 14.77 1.88 -24.34
N GLN A 266 13.51 1.48 -24.52
CA GLN A 266 12.85 1.45 -25.83
C GLN A 266 11.81 2.58 -25.98
N PRO A 267 11.53 3.05 -27.20
CA PRO A 267 10.39 3.92 -27.45
C PRO A 267 9.07 3.14 -27.39
N SER A 268 7.97 3.87 -27.27
CA SER A 268 6.61 3.37 -27.49
C SER A 268 6.05 3.95 -28.79
N TYR A 269 5.06 3.31 -29.41
CA TYR A 269 4.53 3.70 -30.71
C TYR A 269 3.02 3.95 -30.69
N TRP A 270 2.55 4.64 -31.72
CA TRP A 270 1.15 4.85 -32.09
C TRP A 270 0.97 4.47 -33.57
N ASP A 271 -0.26 4.28 -33.99
CA ASP A 271 -0.59 3.94 -35.37
C ASP A 271 -1.84 4.71 -35.84
N ASP A 272 -1.78 5.31 -37.02
CA ASP A 272 -2.86 6.14 -37.56
C ASP A 272 -4.05 5.32 -38.08
N GLU A 273 -3.84 4.05 -38.45
CA GLU A 273 -4.94 3.16 -38.83
C GLU A 273 -5.70 2.65 -37.59
N MET A 274 -4.98 2.46 -36.48
CA MET A 274 -5.57 2.19 -35.16
C MET A 274 -6.20 3.42 -34.51
N THR A 275 -5.83 4.62 -34.94
CA THR A 275 -6.16 5.91 -34.30
C THR A 275 -5.90 5.91 -32.79
N SER A 276 -4.81 5.27 -32.36
CA SER A 276 -4.52 4.99 -30.96
C SER A 276 -3.04 4.75 -30.71
N GLY A 277 -2.61 4.85 -29.46
CA GLY A 277 -1.39 4.20 -29.02
C GLY A 277 -1.46 2.68 -29.24
N MET A 278 -0.49 2.09 -29.97
CA MET A 278 -0.49 0.66 -30.31
C MET A 278 -0.64 -0.28 -29.10
N PHE A 279 -0.02 0.05 -27.96
CA PHE A 279 -0.14 -0.77 -26.74
C PHE A 279 -1.50 -0.60 -26.07
N MET A 280 -1.99 0.63 -25.91
CA MET A 280 -3.32 0.90 -25.36
C MET A 280 -4.44 0.31 -26.21
N TYR A 281 -4.31 0.34 -27.54
CA TYR A 281 -5.29 -0.20 -28.47
C TYR A 281 -5.79 -1.61 -28.09
N PHE A 282 -4.91 -2.50 -27.64
CA PHE A 282 -5.31 -3.88 -27.27
C PHE A 282 -6.12 -3.99 -25.97
N PHE A 283 -6.18 -2.92 -25.19
CA PHE A 283 -7.10 -2.79 -24.05
C PHE A 283 -8.40 -2.09 -24.43
N LEU A 284 -8.40 -1.32 -25.53
CA LEU A 284 -9.52 -0.53 -26.01
C LEU A 284 -10.37 -1.28 -27.05
N ASP A 285 -9.76 -2.15 -27.85
CA ASP A 285 -10.44 -2.88 -28.92
C ASP A 285 -11.32 -4.02 -28.37
N GLU A 286 -12.56 -3.68 -28.04
CA GLU A 286 -13.59 -4.65 -27.67
C GLU A 286 -14.08 -5.51 -28.85
N THR A 287 -13.76 -5.10 -30.08
CA THR A 287 -14.27 -5.75 -31.31
C THR A 287 -13.36 -6.86 -31.83
N GLY A 288 -12.08 -6.82 -31.45
CA GLY A 288 -11.05 -7.72 -31.95
C GLY A 288 -10.74 -7.54 -33.44
N ILE A 289 -11.18 -6.45 -34.07
CA ILE A 289 -11.06 -6.24 -35.51
C ILE A 289 -9.60 -6.26 -35.93
N TRP A 290 -8.70 -5.60 -35.19
CA TRP A 290 -7.29 -5.59 -35.56
C TRP A 290 -6.64 -6.95 -35.40
N SER A 291 -6.91 -7.60 -34.26
CA SER A 291 -6.44 -8.96 -33.97
C SER A 291 -6.90 -9.96 -35.04
N SER A 292 -8.10 -9.78 -35.59
CA SER A 292 -8.64 -10.64 -36.66
C SER A 292 -8.11 -10.34 -38.06
N ARG A 293 -7.64 -9.10 -38.32
CA ARG A 293 -7.12 -8.67 -39.63
C ARG A 293 -5.63 -8.96 -39.82
N HIS A 294 -4.86 -8.97 -38.74
CA HIS A 294 -3.40 -9.07 -38.78
C HIS A 294 -2.85 -10.29 -38.02
N GLY A 295 -3.71 -11.12 -37.44
CA GLY A 295 -3.41 -12.39 -36.78
C GLY A 295 -3.42 -13.59 -37.72
#